data_AF-A0A9J5XU40-F1
#
_entry.id   AF-A0A9J5XU40-F1
#
_cell.length_a   1.000
_cell.length_b   1.000
_cell.length_c   1.000
_cell.angle_alpha   90.00
_cell.angle_beta   90.00
_cell.angle_gamma   90.00
#
_symmetry.space_group_name_H-M   'P 1'
#
loop_
_entity.id
_entity.type
_entity.pdbx_description
1 polymer ?
#
loop_
_entity_poly.entity_id
_entity_poly.type
_entity_poly.pdbx_seq_one_letter_code
_entity_poly.pdbx_strand_id
1 'polypeptide(L)'
;MASVVDKLREVRLRWFGHVKRRCADAPVRRCEGLVVEGTRRGRGRPKKYWGEVIRQDLAQLHLTEDMTLDRKEWRSRIKVEG
;
A
#
# COMPACT_ATOMS: atom_id res chain seq x y z
N MET A 1 -17.35 -9.41 -12.70
CA MET A 1 -16.50 -10.50 -12.14
C MET A 1 -15.13 -9.94 -11.80
N ALA A 2 -14.96 -9.49 -10.57
CA ALA A 2 -13.65 -9.09 -10.04
C ALA A 2 -12.68 -10.27 -9.97
N SER A 3 -11.44 -10.10 -10.43
CA SER A 3 -10.40 -11.12 -10.22
C SER A 3 -9.97 -11.17 -8.74
N VAL A 4 -9.50 -12.32 -8.27
CA VAL A 4 -8.93 -12.45 -6.91
C VAL A 4 -7.78 -11.46 -6.70
N VAL A 5 -6.98 -11.19 -7.74
CA VAL A 5 -5.85 -10.26 -7.70
C VAL A 5 -6.33 -8.83 -7.44
N ASP A 6 -7.39 -8.41 -8.11
CA ASP A 6 -7.97 -7.07 -7.93
C ASP A 6 -8.54 -6.90 -6.52
N LYS A 7 -9.19 -7.94 -5.98
CA LYS A 7 -9.70 -7.87 -4.61
C LYS A 7 -8.59 -7.82 -3.56
N LEU A 8 -7.51 -8.57 -3.76
CA LEU A 8 -6.32 -8.48 -2.91
C LEU A 8 -5.70 -7.08 -2.98
N ARG A 9 -5.66 -6.45 -4.17
CA ARG A 9 -5.22 -5.05 -4.32
C ARG A 9 -6.09 -4.10 -3.52
N GLU A 10 -7.42 -4.21 -3.62
CA GLU A 10 -8.36 -3.38 -2.85
C GLU A 10 -8.10 -3.49 -1.34
N VAL A 11 -7.91 -4.71 -0.82
CA VAL A 11 -7.65 -4.93 0.61
C VAL A 11 -6.31 -4.32 1.03
N ARG A 12 -5.25 -4.49 0.24
CA ARG A 12 -3.94 -3.88 0.50
C ARG A 12 -4.03 -2.35 0.54
N LEU A 13 -4.68 -1.74 -0.45
CA LEU A 13 -4.84 -0.28 -0.52
C LEU A 13 -5.77 0.25 0.59
N ARG A 14 -6.79 -0.52 0.99
CA ARG A 14 -7.63 -0.17 2.14
C ARG A 14 -6.80 -0.08 3.43
N TRP A 15 -5.93 -1.05 3.67
CA TRP A 15 -4.99 -1.04 4.79
C TRP A 15 -3.99 0.11 4.68
N PHE A 16 -3.39 0.32 3.52
CA PHE A 16 -2.46 1.44 3.28
C PHE A 16 -3.08 2.80 3.61
N GLY A 17 -4.29 3.06 3.11
CA GLY A 17 -5.00 4.29 3.43
C GLY A 17 -5.32 4.39 4.94
N HIS A 18 -5.56 3.28 5.63
CA HIS A 18 -5.67 3.30 7.09
C HIS A 18 -4.36 3.77 7.73
N VAL A 19 -3.21 3.21 7.33
CA VAL A 19 -1.89 3.59 7.85
C VAL A 19 -1.57 5.07 7.61
N LYS A 20 -1.73 5.57 6.38
CA LYS A 20 -1.42 6.97 6.01
C LYS A 20 -2.25 8.01 6.76
N ARG A 21 -3.46 7.65 7.19
CA ARG A 21 -4.33 8.52 8.01
C ARG A 21 -4.02 8.50 9.50
N ARG A 22 -3.15 7.61 9.99
CA ARG A 22 -2.75 7.60 11.41
C ARG A 22 -1.67 8.66 11.65
N CYS A 23 -1.57 9.14 12.89
CA CYS A 23 -0.47 10.00 13.32
C CYS A 23 0.88 9.34 13.03
N ALA A 24 1.92 10.12 12.73
CA ALA A 24 3.28 9.62 12.49
C ALA A 24 3.80 8.78 13.66
N ASP A 25 3.43 9.14 14.89
CA ASP A 25 3.84 8.44 16.12
C ASP A 25 3.04 7.16 16.39
N ALA A 26 1.96 6.92 15.64
CA ALA A 26 1.19 5.69 15.80
C ALA A 26 2.08 4.49 15.46
N PRO A 27 2.10 3.42 16.28
CA PRO A 27 2.98 2.27 16.07
C PRO A 27 2.92 1.70 14.64
N VAL A 28 1.71 1.68 14.05
CA VAL A 28 1.48 1.18 12.68
C VAL A 28 2.14 2.04 11.60
N ARG A 29 2.26 3.36 11.80
CA ARG A 29 2.88 4.29 10.84
C ARG A 29 4.39 4.39 11.06
N ARG A 30 4.86 4.27 12.31
CA ARG A 30 6.30 4.21 12.62
C ARG A 30 7.01 3.08 11.88
N CYS A 31 6.34 1.95 11.68
CA CYS A 31 6.88 0.82 10.92
C CYS A 31 7.22 1.16 9.46
N GLU A 32 6.58 2.17 8.85
CA GLU A 32 6.93 2.63 7.49
C GLU A 32 8.32 3.26 7.44
N GLY A 33 8.75 3.92 8.52
CA GLY A 33 10.05 4.59 8.63
C GLY A 33 11.18 3.70 9.12
N LEU A 34 10.91 2.42 9.44
CA LEU A 34 11.94 1.49 9.87
C LEU A 34 12.80 1.09 8.66
N VAL A 35 14.00 1.67 8.59
CA VAL A 35 15.04 1.21 7.69
C VAL A 35 15.58 -0.10 8.25
N VAL A 36 15.28 -1.21 7.58
CA VAL A 36 15.89 -2.51 7.92
C VAL A 36 17.33 -2.50 7.38
N GLU A 37 18.27 -2.01 8.19
CA GLU A 37 19.70 -2.12 7.90
C GLU A 37 20.10 -3.59 7.90
N GLY A 38 20.82 -4.02 6.85
CA GLY A 38 21.15 -5.43 6.63
C GLY A 38 20.66 -6.01 5.31
N THR A 39 20.18 -5.19 4.37
CA THR A 39 19.98 -5.57 2.95
C THR A 39 21.31 -5.77 2.20
N ARG A 40 22.35 -6.30 2.88
CA ARG A 40 23.59 -6.75 2.24
C ARG A 40 23.21 -7.72 1.13
N ARG A 41 23.55 -7.33 -0.09
CA ARG A 41 23.24 -7.97 -1.37
C ARG A 41 23.65 -9.45 -1.35
N GLY A 42 22.67 -10.35 -1.24
CA GLY A 42 22.84 -11.77 -1.57
C GLY A 42 22.38 -12.03 -3.01
N ARG A 43 23.01 -12.96 -3.71
CA ARG A 43 22.54 -13.47 -5.01
C ARG A 43 21.29 -14.34 -4.79
N GLY A 44 20.17 -14.03 -5.46
CA GLY A 44 18.94 -14.84 -5.37
C GLY A 44 17.65 -14.06 -5.61
N ARG A 45 16.55 -14.56 -5.02
CA ARG A 45 15.17 -14.03 -5.18
C ARG A 45 15.10 -12.53 -4.90
N PRO A 46 14.57 -11.71 -5.83
CA PRO A 46 14.23 -10.32 -5.54
C PRO A 46 13.27 -10.28 -4.35
N LYS A 47 13.66 -9.64 -3.25
CA LYS A 47 12.73 -9.36 -2.16
C LYS A 47 11.73 -8.34 -2.69
N LYS A 48 10.50 -8.76 -3.02
CA LYS A 48 9.39 -7.81 -3.20
C LYS A 48 9.11 -7.18 -1.84
N TYR A 49 9.40 -5.90 -1.69
CA TYR A 49 9.09 -5.17 -0.47
C TYR A 49 7.63 -4.73 -0.49
N TRP A 50 7.00 -4.71 0.68
CA TRP A 50 5.62 -4.23 0.81
C TRP A 50 5.45 -2.82 0.21
N GLY A 51 6.41 -1.92 0.47
CA GLY A 51 6.40 -0.57 -0.12
C GLY A 51 6.48 -0.57 -1.65
N GLU A 52 7.20 -1.51 -2.27
CA GLU A 52 7.21 -1.63 -3.74
C GLU A 52 5.88 -2.14 -4.29
N VAL A 53 5.25 -3.11 -3.61
CA VAL A 53 3.93 -3.64 -4.00
C VAL A 53 2.89 -2.53 -3.92
N ILE A 54 2.90 -1.72 -2.86
CA ILE A 54 1.98 -0.58 -2.73
C ILE A 54 2.23 0.46 -3.84
N ARG A 55 3.49 0.80 -4.14
CA ARG A 55 3.80 1.72 -5.26
C ARG A 55 3.29 1.19 -6.60
N GLN A 56 3.43 -0.11 -6.86
CA GLN A 56 2.90 -0.74 -8.07
C GLN A 56 1.37 -0.69 -8.12
N ASP A 57 0.70 -1.00 -7.01
CA ASP A 57 -0.76 -0.97 -6.92
C ASP A 57 -1.32 0.45 -7.12
N LEU A 58 -0.66 1.46 -6.55
CA LEU A 58 -0.99 2.88 -6.74
C LEU A 58 -0.81 3.30 -8.20
N ALA A 59 0.32 2.93 -8.81
CA ALA A 59 0.61 3.24 -10.22
C ALA A 59 -0.40 2.61 -11.17
N GLN A 60 -0.80 1.35 -10.92
CA GLN A 60 -1.81 0.65 -11.73
C GLN A 60 -3.18 1.36 -11.71
N LEU A 61 -3.54 2.00 -10.60
CA LEU A 61 -4.80 2.73 -10.45
C LEU A 61 -4.68 4.25 -10.66
N HIS A 62 -3.49 4.74 -11.02
CA HIS A 62 -3.19 6.17 -11.14
C HIS A 62 -3.57 6.96 -9.87
N LEU A 63 -3.24 6.40 -8.70
CA LEU A 63 -3.51 7.00 -7.39
C LEU A 63 -2.24 7.57 -6.80
N THR A 64 -2.40 8.66 -6.04
CA THR A 64 -1.33 9.27 -5.26
C THR A 64 -1.57 9.08 -3.76
N GLU A 65 -0.50 9.21 -2.95
CA GLU A 65 -0.61 8.97 -1.49
C GLU A 65 -1.46 10.03 -0.78
N ASP A 66 -1.48 11.28 -1.27
CA ASP A 66 -2.23 12.40 -0.68
C ASP A 66 -3.75 12.16 -0.75
N MET A 67 -4.23 11.45 -1.78
CA MET A 67 -5.63 11.06 -1.92
C MET A 67 -6.14 10.16 -0.79
N THR A 68 -5.24 9.56 -0.01
CA THR A 68 -5.62 8.76 1.16
C THR A 68 -6.29 9.59 2.26
N LEU A 69 -6.14 10.92 2.25
CA LEU A 69 -6.73 11.82 3.24
C LEU A 69 -8.26 11.91 3.08
N ASP A 70 -8.78 11.97 1.85
CA ASP A 70 -10.22 11.89 1.61
C ASP A 70 -10.69 10.43 1.65
N ARG A 71 -11.41 10.08 2.72
CA ARG A 71 -11.91 8.72 2.93
C ARG A 71 -13.00 8.30 1.93
N LYS A 72 -13.80 9.24 1.41
CA LYS A 72 -14.87 8.94 0.45
C LYS A 72 -14.26 8.70 -0.93
N GLU A 73 -13.41 9.63 -1.37
CA GLU A 73 -12.69 9.49 -2.64
C GLU A 73 -11.83 8.24 -2.65
N TRP A 74 -11.01 8.03 -1.61
CA TRP A 74 -10.16 6.84 -1.49
C TRP A 74 -10.95 5.55 -1.61
N ARG A 75 -12.07 5.42 -0.87
CA ARG A 75 -12.91 4.21 -0.91
C ARG A 75 -13.54 4.00 -2.28
N SER A 76 -13.97 5.05 -2.95
CA SER A 76 -14.56 4.95 -4.28
C SER A 76 -13.54 4.48 -5.30
N ARG A 77 -12.31 5.02 -5.27
CA ARG A 77 -11.30 4.72 -6.28
C ARG A 77 -10.65 3.35 -6.13
N ILE A 78 -10.54 2.80 -4.91
CA ILE A 78 -9.96 1.46 -4.70
C ILE A 78 -10.99 0.33 -4.81
N LYS A 79 -12.29 0.64 -4.85
CA LYS A 79 -13.36 -0.36 -4.84
C LYS A 79 -13.37 -1.09 -6.19
N VAL A 80 -13.31 -2.42 -6.13
CA VAL A 80 -13.49 -3.26 -7.31
C VAL A 80 -14.96 -3.68 -7.39
N GLU A 81 -15.60 -3.44 -8.53
CA GLU A 81 -16.97 -3.88 -8.78
C GLU A 81 -17.02 -5.40 -9.01
N GLY A 82 -17.99 -6.05 -8.36
CA GLY A 82 -18.16 -7.50 -8.34
C GLY A 82 -18.64 -8.04 -9.68
#